data_AF-A0A0D6P6F4-F1
#
_entry.id   AF-A0A0D6P6F4-F1
#
_cell.length_a   1.000
_cell.length_b   1.000
_cell.length_c   1.000
_cell.angle_alpha   90.00
_cell.angle_beta   90.00
_cell.angle_gamma   90.00
#
_symmetry.space_group_name_H-M   'P 1'
#
loop_
_entity.id
_entity.type
_entity.pdbx_description
1 polymer ?
#
loop_
_entity_poly.entity_id
_entity_poly.type
_entity_poly.pdbx_seq_one_letter_code
_entity_poly.pdbx_strand_id
1 'polypeptide(L)' 'MSRLLKRSFSLAGHRTSVALEAEFWDALAEIAAADQRAVSALVAEVDRTRETDMPLASSLRVLALKHFRAGR' A
#
# COMPACT_ATOMS: atom_id res chain seq x y z
N MET A 1 6.10 20.70 0.88
CA MET A 1 5.85 19.76 1.99
C MET A 1 4.91 18.68 1.50
N SER A 2 5.32 17.41 1.43
CA SER A 2 4.37 16.36 1.05
C SER A 2 3.39 16.14 2.20
N ARG A 3 2.09 16.17 1.90
CA ARG A 3 1.03 15.97 2.88
C ARG A 3 0.69 14.49 2.91
N LEU A 4 0.90 13.85 4.05
CA LEU A 4 0.43 12.47 4.25
C LEU A 4 -1.10 12.43 4.23
N LEU A 5 -1.66 11.58 3.38
CA LEU A 5 -3.07 11.24 3.32
C LEU A 5 -3.33 9.95 4.09
N LYS A 6 -4.23 10.01 5.08
CA LYS A 6 -4.60 8.87 5.91
C LYS A 6 -5.79 8.13 5.29
N ARG A 7 -5.67 6.81 5.15
CA ARG A 7 -6.76 5.91 4.77
C ARG A 7 -6.91 4.81 5.81
N SER A 8 -8.14 4.39 6.09
CA SER A 8 -8.44 3.29 7.01
C SER A 8 -8.91 2.06 6.25
N PHE A 9 -8.46 0.90 6.69
CA PHE A 9 -8.80 -0.40 6.11
C PHE A 9 -9.23 -1.35 7.23
N SER A 10 -10.17 -2.24 6.94
CA SER A 10 -10.51 -3.37 7.80
C SER A 10 -9.67 -4.56 7.36
N LEU A 11 -8.60 -4.88 8.10
CA LEU A 11 -7.65 -5.94 7.79
C LEU A 11 -7.75 -7.01 8.88
N ALA A 12 -7.92 -8.28 8.52
CA ALA A 12 -7.99 -9.40 9.47
C ALA A 12 -8.84 -9.15 10.74
N GLY A 13 -10.00 -8.51 10.57
CA GLY A 13 -10.92 -8.21 11.68
C GLY A 13 -10.58 -6.98 12.53
N HIS A 14 -9.45 -6.31 12.28
CA HIS A 14 -9.05 -5.09 12.96
C HIS A 14 -8.97 -3.90 12.00
N ARG A 15 -9.16 -2.68 12.52
CA ARG A 15 -9.07 -1.45 11.73
C ARG A 15 -7.65 -0.92 11.73
N THR A 16 -7.01 -0.93 10.57
CA THR A 16 -5.67 -0.40 10.36
C THR A 16 -5.75 0.92 9.60
N SER A 17 -5.09 1.95 10.11
CA SER A 17 -4.98 3.23 9.41
C SER A 17 -3.57 3.46 8.92
N VAL A 18 -3.43 3.80 7.65
CA VAL A 18 -2.14 4.02 6.99
C VAL A 18 -2.10 5.47 6.48
N ALA A 19 -0.99 6.16 6.73
CA ALA A 19 -0.74 7.50 6.20
C ALA A 19 0.42 7.45 5.21
N LEU A 20 0.15 7.81 3.95
CA LEU A 20 1.11 7.85 2.85
C LEU A 20 0.99 9.16 2.06
N GLU A 21 2.04 9.54 1.37
CA GLU A 21 2.07 10.62 0.40
C GLU A 21 1.06 10.35 -0.73
N ALA A 22 0.54 11.40 -1.37
CA ALA A 22 -0.47 11.26 -2.41
C ALA A 22 0.05 10.42 -3.59
N GLU A 23 1.31 10.66 -3.96
CA GLU A 23 2.03 9.98 -5.03
C GLU A 23 2.12 8.47 -4.78
N PHE A 24 2.27 8.04 -3.52
CA PHE A 24 2.25 6.61 -3.20
C PHE A 24 0.83 6.04 -3.24
N TRP A 25 -0.21 6.81 -2.92
CA TRP A 25 -1.58 6.33 -3.08
C TRP A 25 -1.95 6.14 -4.55
N ASP A 26 -1.51 7.04 -5.41
CA ASP A 26 -1.75 6.97 -6.86
C ASP A 26 -0.99 5.77 -7.45
N ALA A 27 0.30 5.61 -7.11
CA ALA A 27 1.09 4.44 -7.48
C ALA A 27 0.44 3.11 -7.05
N LEU A 28 -0.06 3.02 -5.81
CA LEU A 28 -0.75 1.81 -5.34
C LEU A 28 -2.07 1.57 -6.07
N ALA A 29 -2.77 2.63 -6.51
CA ALA A 29 -3.98 2.53 -7.30
C ALA A 29 -3.69 2.00 -8.71
N GLU A 30 -2.62 2.47 -9.35
CA GLU A 30 -2.16 1.98 -10.65
C GLU A 30 -1.79 0.49 -10.59
N ILE A 31 -0.99 0.09 -9.59
CA ILE A 31 -0.61 -1.31 -9.37
C ILE A 31 -1.85 -2.19 -9.16
N ALA A 32 -2.77 -1.76 -8.30
CA ALA A 32 -3.99 -2.51 -8.04
C ALA A 32 -4.88 -2.62 -9.30
N ALA A 33 -4.96 -1.57 -10.11
CA ALA A 33 -5.71 -1.59 -11.36
C ALA A 33 -5.10 -2.53 -12.41
N ALA A 34 -3.77 -2.57 -12.53
CA ALA A 34 -3.07 -3.51 -13.41
C ALA A 34 -3.38 -4.97 -13.07
N ASP A 35 -3.53 -5.28 -11.77
CA ASP A 35 -3.90 -6.60 -11.26
C ASP A 35 -5.43 -6.81 -11.14
N GLN A 36 -6.26 -5.92 -11.70
CA GLN A 36 -7.73 -5.95 -11.64
C GLN A 36 -8.31 -6.14 -10.23
N ARG A 37 -7.70 -5.52 -9.23
CA ARG A 37 -8.08 -5.64 -7.81
C ARG A 37 -8.24 -4.28 -7.15
N ALA A 38 -8.94 -4.25 -6.02
CA ALA A 38 -9.05 -3.04 -5.21
C ALA A 38 -7.75 -2.74 -4.44
N VAL A 39 -7.46 -1.45 -4.21
CA VAL A 39 -6.34 -1.02 -3.34
C VAL A 39 -6.44 -1.62 -1.95
N SER A 40 -7.65 -1.76 -1.40
CA SER A 40 -7.87 -2.42 -0.10
C SER A 40 -7.41 -3.88 -0.11
N ALA A 41 -7.64 -4.61 -1.21
CA ALA A 41 -7.17 -5.97 -1.37
C ALA A 41 -5.64 -6.02 -1.47
N LEU A 42 -5.02 -5.08 -2.21
CA LEU A 42 -3.55 -4.97 -2.29
C LEU A 42 -2.94 -4.71 -0.90
N VAL A 43 -3.50 -3.74 -0.17
CA VAL A 43 -3.05 -3.41 1.20
C VAL A 43 -3.21 -4.60 2.14
N ALA A 44 -4.33 -5.34 2.06
CA ALA A 44 -4.54 -6.53 2.87
C ALA A 44 -3.56 -7.66 2.55
N GLU A 45 -3.14 -7.81 1.29
CA GLU A 45 -2.11 -8.78 0.95
C GLU A 45 -0.75 -8.38 1.51
N VAL A 46 -0.32 -7.14 1.31
CA VAL A 46 0.93 -6.63 1.89
C VAL A 46 0.92 -6.73 3.41
N ASP A 47 -0.23 -6.46 4.04
CA ASP A 47 -0.38 -6.62 5.48
C ASP A 47 -0.14 -8.09 5.91
N ARG A 48 -0.64 -9.07 5.17
CA ARG A 48 -0.41 -10.49 5.49
C ARG A 48 1.00 -10.99 5.16
N THR A 49 1.68 -10.44 4.15
CA THR A 49 2.94 -10.97 3.61
C THR A 49 4.18 -10.18 3.99
N ARG A 50 4.03 -8.98 4.57
CA ARG A 50 5.17 -8.19 5.05
C ARG A 50 5.95 -8.92 6.15
N GLU A 51 7.23 -8.60 6.25
CA GLU A 51 8.05 -8.97 7.40
C GLU A 51 7.46 -8.38 8.69
N THR A 52 7.44 -9.16 9.77
CA THR A 52 6.74 -8.85 11.03
C THR A 52 7.14 -7.49 11.62
N ASP A 53 8.40 -7.09 11.45
CA ASP A 53 8.95 -5.86 12.04
C ASP A 53 8.82 -4.63 11.14
N MET A 54 8.33 -4.78 9.90
CA MET A 54 8.17 -3.65 8.99
C MET A 54 6.78 -3.00 9.12
N PRO A 55 6.69 -1.68 9.35
CA PRO A 55 5.41 -0.97 9.33
C PRO A 55 4.74 -1.07 7.96
N LEU A 56 3.42 -1.31 7.94
CA LEU A 56 2.64 -1.43 6.71
C LEU A 56 2.83 -0.25 5.75
N ALA A 57 2.94 0.98 6.27
CA ALA A 57 3.22 2.16 5.46
C ALA A 57 4.57 2.06 4.72
N SER A 58 5.62 1.59 5.40
CA SER A 58 6.93 1.38 4.78
C SER A 58 6.90 0.24 3.76
N SER A 59 6.22 -0.86 4.07
CA SER A 59 6.05 -1.99 3.14
C SER A 59 5.34 -1.57 1.85
N LEU A 60 4.31 -0.73 1.94
CA LEU A 60 3.59 -0.21 0.77
C LEU A 60 4.45 0.72 -0.09
N ARG A 61 5.26 1.59 0.53
CA ARG A 61 6.22 2.44 -0.23
C ARG A 61 7.25 1.59 -0.97
N VAL A 62 7.81 0.57 -0.30
CA VAL A 62 8.80 -0.34 -0.89
C VAL A 62 8.19 -1.16 -2.02
N LEU A 63 6.94 -1.64 -1.86
CA LEU A 63 6.20 -2.33 -2.92
C LEU A 63 6.10 -1.44 -4.17
N ALA A 64 5.60 -0.21 -4.02
CA ALA A 64 5.45 0.73 -5.13
C ALA A 64 6.80 1.00 -5.82
N LEU A 65 7.85 1.28 -5.04
CA LEU A 65 9.19 1.50 -5.58
C LEU A 65 9.70 0.28 -6.36
N LYS A 66 9.52 -0.94 -5.83
CA LYS A 66 9.96 -2.18 -6.51
C LYS A 66 9.19 -2.44 -7.80
N HIS A 67 7.89 -2.17 -7.83
CA HIS A 67 7.06 -2.35 -9.01
C HIS A 67 7.58 -1.51 -10.19
N PHE A 68 7.70 -0.20 -9.99
CA PHE A 68 8.12 0.71 -11.06
C PHE A 68 9.61 0.61 -11.40
N ARG A 69 10.47 0.19 -10.47
CA ARG A 69 11.88 -0.12 -10.79
C ARG A 69 12.03 -1.40 -11.60
N ALA A 70 11.07 -2.32 -11.54
CA ALA A 70 11.08 -3.54 -12.35
C ALA A 70 10.56 -3.31 -13.78
N GLY A 71 10.18 -2.08 -14.15
CA GLY A 71 9.62 -1.75 -15.46
C GLY A 71 8.22 -2.32 -15.68
N ARG A 72 7.48 -2.57 -14.60
CA ARG A 72 6.07 -2.95 -14.62
C ARG A 72 5.20 -1.72 -14.45
#